data_AF-A0A1V5EDD2-F1
#
_entry.id   AF-A0A1V5EDD2-F1
#
_cell.length_a   1.000
_cell.length_b   1.000
_cell.length_c   1.000
_cell.angle_alpha   90.00
_cell.angle_beta   90.00
_cell.angle_gamma   90.00
#
_symmetry.space_group_name_H-M   'P 1'
#
loop_
_entity.id
_entity.type
_entity.pdbx_description
1 polymer ?
#
loop_
_entity_poly.entity_id
_entity_poly.type
_entity_poly.pdbx_seq_one_letter_code
_entity_poly.pdbx_strand_id
1 'polypeptide(L)' 'MRLLRGKGVEVTRIALGVPVGGDLRYTDKMTLAKAMEHRRGM' A
#
# COMPACT_ATOMS: atom_id res chain seq x y z
N MET A 1 7.88 -8.07 9.82
CA MET A 1 7.12 -8.03 11.09
C MET A 1 7.55 -9.06 12.15
N ARG A 2 8.60 -9.88 11.92
CA ARG A 2 8.95 -10.96 12.86
C ARG A 2 9.43 -10.46 14.23
N LEU A 3 10.12 -9.32 14.28
CA LEU A 3 10.79 -8.82 15.49
C LEU A 3 9.83 -8.27 16.56
N LEU A 4 8.65 -7.81 16.16
CA LEU A 4 7.65 -7.22 17.06
C LEU A 4 6.56 -8.23 17.49
N ARG A 5 6.68 -9.49 17.08
CA ARG A 5 5.72 -10.55 17.42
C ARG A 5 5.70 -10.77 18.93
N GLY A 6 4.51 -10.72 19.54
CA GLY A 6 4.31 -10.97 20.98
C GLY A 6 4.58 -9.77 21.91
N LYS A 7 4.88 -8.57 21.37
CA LYS A 7 5.15 -7.36 22.18
C LYS A 7 3.90 -6.55 22.56
N GLY A 8 2.70 -7.05 22.29
CA GLY A 8 1.43 -6.38 22.67
C GLY A 8 1.15 -5.06 21.93
N VAL A 9 1.84 -4.79 20.82
CA VAL A 9 1.66 -3.58 20.02
C VAL A 9 0.98 -3.91 18.69
N GLU A 10 0.12 -3.02 18.22
CA GLU A 10 -0.48 -3.13 16.89
C GLU A 10 0.57 -2.77 15.83
N VAL A 11 0.76 -3.67 14.87
CA VAL A 11 1.74 -3.48 13.80
C VAL A 11 1.01 -3.30 12.48
N THR A 12 1.01 -2.08 11.97
CA THR A 12 0.37 -1.72 10.70
C THR A 12 1.41 -1.43 9.62
N ARG A 13 0.96 -1.35 8.37
CA ARG A 13 1.78 -1.00 7.20
C ARG A 13 1.18 0.23 6.53
N ILE A 14 2.03 1.20 6.22
CA ILE A 14 1.64 2.36 5.40
C ILE A 14 1.06 1.91 4.07
N ALA A 15 0.16 2.72 3.51
CA ALA A 15 -0.41 2.46 2.20
C ALA A 15 0.67 2.39 1.12
N LEU A 16 0.45 1.53 0.13
CA LEU A 16 1.25 1.41 -1.08
C LEU A 16 0.30 1.56 -2.27
N GLY A 17 0.65 2.43 -3.21
CA GLY A 17 -0.18 2.66 -4.38
C GLY A 17 0.26 3.89 -5.16
N VAL A 18 -0.67 4.47 -5.91
CA VAL A 18 -0.43 5.64 -6.76
C VAL A 18 -0.24 6.89 -5.89
N PRO A 19 0.77 7.75 -6.17
CA PRO A 19 0.93 9.00 -5.45
C PRO A 19 -0.23 9.97 -5.70
N VAL A 20 -0.60 10.73 -4.68
CA VAL A 20 -1.61 11.79 -4.82
C VAL A 20 -1.09 12.85 -5.78
N GLY A 21 -1.92 13.23 -6.76
CA GLY A 21 -1.55 14.17 -7.81
C GLY A 21 -0.72 13.55 -8.96
N GLY A 22 -0.41 12.25 -8.90
CA GLY A 22 0.21 11.55 -10.02
C GLY A 22 -0.78 11.22 -11.14
N ASP A 23 -0.28 11.14 -12.37
CA ASP A 23 -1.07 10.73 -13.53
C ASP A 23 -0.87 9.23 -13.84
N LEU A 24 -1.98 8.51 -13.95
CA LEU A 24 -2.01 7.06 -14.18
C LEU A 24 -1.30 6.66 -15.49
N ARG A 25 -1.28 7.54 -16.50
CA ARG A 25 -0.62 7.27 -17.79
C ARG A 25 0.90 7.14 -17.67
N TYR A 26 1.47 7.73 -16.63
CA TYR A 26 2.91 7.72 -16.35
C TYR A 26 3.26 6.83 -15.15
N THR A 27 2.25 6.26 -14.50
CA THR A 27 2.46 5.33 -13.39
C THR A 27 2.85 3.96 -13.93
N ASP A 28 3.85 3.35 -13.30
CA ASP A 28 4.29 2.01 -13.71
C ASP A 28 3.19 0.96 -13.45
N LYS A 29 3.17 -0.06 -14.31
CA LYS A 29 2.14 -1.11 -14.27
C LYS A 29 2.12 -1.88 -12.94
N MET A 30 3.27 -2.03 -12.28
CA MET A 30 3.36 -2.78 -11.02
C MET A 30 2.70 -1.99 -9.88
N THR A 31 2.91 -0.68 -9.82
CA THR A 31 2.25 0.22 -8.88
C THR A 31 0.74 0.23 -9.10
N LEU A 32 0.29 0.31 -10.36
CA LEU A 32 -1.13 0.22 -10.68
C LEU A 32 -1.75 -1.11 -10.24
N ALA A 33 -1.08 -2.23 -10.53
CA ALA A 33 -1.56 -3.55 -10.13
C ALA A 33 -1.69 -3.67 -8.60
N LYS A 34 -0.65 -3.26 -7.85
CA LYS A 34 -0.67 -3.28 -6.38
C LYS A 34 -1.72 -2.35 -5.78
N ALA A 35 -1.90 -1.16 -6.37
CA ALA A 35 -2.91 -0.21 -5.93
C ALA A 35 -4.33 -0.78 -6.12
N MET A 36 -4.56 -1.51 -7.22
CA MET A 36 -5.83 -2.16 -7.49
C MET A 36 -6.10 -3.38 -6.60
N GLU A 37 -5.08 -4.22 -6.37
CA GLU A 37 -5.16 -5.39 -5.48
C GLU A 37 -5.54 -5.00 -4.05
N HIS A 38 -4.96 -3.90 -3.55
CA HIS A 38 -5.20 -3.41 -2.19
C HIS A 38 -6.18 -2.23 -2.13
N ARG A 39 -6.99 -2.02 -3.19
CA ARG A 39 -8.00 -0.95 -3.20
C ARG A 39 -9.05 -1.21 -2.13
N ARG A 40 -9.18 -0.28 -1.19
CA ARG A 40 -10.24 -0.30 -0.19
C ARG A 40 -11.47 0.41 -0.77
N GLY A 41 -12.67 -0.09 -0.47
CA GLY A 41 -13.92 0.60 -0.79
C GLY A 41 -13.99 1.96 -0.10
N MET A 42 -14.77 2.88 -0.67
CA MET A 42 -15.11 4.15 -0.02
C MET A 42 -16.17 3.92 1.06
#